data_AF-A0A6V7IA27-F1
#
_entry.id   AF-A0A6V7IA27-F1
#
_cell.length_a   1.000
_cell.length_b   1.000
_cell.length_c   1.000
_cell.angle_alpha   90.00
_cell.angle_beta   90.00
_cell.angle_gamma   90.00
#
_symmetry.space_group_name_H-M   'P 1'
#
loop_
_entity.id
_entity.type
_entity.pdbx_description
1 polymer ?
#
loop_
_entity_poly.entity_id
_entity_poly.type
_entity_poly.pdbx_seq_one_letter_code
_entity_poly.pdbx_strand_id
1 'polypeptide(L)'
;KLLEHKWENAMTIDKKSWGFRRNARFEDYYTTADLLKELASTVSCGGNLLMNVGPTKDGIIPPILQDRLKALGRWLKINGEAIYKSKPWTTQNDTITGDTWYTLSADRTILYAIMLTWPDDNVLKLGALPLNNNYQFSILGYSGELK
;
A
#
# COMPACT_ATOMS: atom_id res chain seq x y z
N LYS A 1 6.51 -15.68 -5.39
CA LYS A 1 7.92 -15.60 -5.87
C LYS A 1 8.04 -14.34 -6.71
N LEU A 2 9.06 -13.52 -6.49
CA LEU A 2 9.27 -12.29 -7.26
C LEU A 2 9.48 -12.62 -8.74
N LEU A 3 8.92 -11.78 -9.61
CA LEU A 3 9.17 -11.85 -11.04
C LEU A 3 10.57 -11.32 -11.34
N GLU A 4 11.24 -11.92 -12.33
CA GLU A 4 12.61 -11.52 -12.74
C GLU A 4 12.64 -10.22 -13.54
N HIS A 5 11.48 -9.75 -14.00
CA HIS A 5 11.31 -8.53 -14.80
C HIS A 5 10.37 -7.54 -14.10
N LYS A 6 10.39 -6.30 -14.57
CA LYS A 6 9.46 -5.26 -14.12
C LYS A 6 8.06 -5.49 -14.67
N TRP A 7 7.06 -5.27 -13.82
CA TRP A 7 5.66 -5.48 -14.15
C TRP A 7 4.81 -4.34 -13.55
N GLU A 8 3.58 -4.22 -14.06
CA GLU A 8 2.62 -3.22 -13.61
C GLU A 8 1.27 -3.88 -13.33
N ASN A 9 0.69 -3.59 -12.16
CA ASN A 9 -0.66 -3.95 -11.80
C ASN A 9 -1.60 -2.82 -12.25
N ALA A 10 -2.34 -3.04 -13.33
CA ALA A 10 -3.37 -2.10 -13.77
C ALA A 10 -4.71 -2.49 -13.14
N MET A 11 -5.29 -1.59 -12.35
CA MET A 11 -6.55 -1.82 -11.65
C MET A 11 -7.52 -0.62 -11.75
N THR A 12 -8.75 -0.83 -11.34
CA THR A 12 -9.82 0.18 -11.32
C THR A 12 -10.30 0.41 -9.89
N ILE A 13 -10.73 1.64 -9.57
CA ILE A 13 -11.40 1.90 -8.28
C ILE A 13 -12.83 1.32 -8.28
N ASP A 14 -13.51 1.31 -9.43
CA ASP A 14 -14.76 0.57 -9.61
C ASP A 14 -14.44 -0.90 -9.92
N LYS A 15 -14.86 -1.81 -9.05
CA LYS A 15 -14.61 -3.26 -9.15
C LYS A 15 -15.17 -3.89 -10.43
N LYS A 16 -16.10 -3.21 -11.11
CA LYS A 16 -16.85 -3.77 -12.24
C LYS A 16 -16.55 -3.07 -13.57
N SER A 17 -15.78 -1.97 -13.58
CA SER A 17 -15.55 -1.24 -14.84
C SER A 17 -14.32 -0.33 -14.84
N TRP A 18 -13.74 -0.17 -16.03
CA TRP A 18 -12.77 0.89 -16.35
C TRP A 18 -13.45 2.22 -16.67
N GLY A 19 -14.68 2.17 -17.20
CA GLY A 19 -15.46 3.34 -17.58
C GLY A 19 -16.40 3.78 -16.47
N PHE A 20 -16.95 4.99 -16.62
CA PHE A 20 -17.95 5.49 -15.69
C PHE A 20 -19.28 4.72 -15.80
N ARG A 21 -19.78 4.22 -14.67
CA ARG A 21 -21.09 3.57 -14.56
C ARG A 21 -22.05 4.42 -13.72
N ARG A 22 -23.18 4.82 -14.30
CA ARG A 22 -24.24 5.58 -13.60
C ARG A 22 -24.97 4.78 -12.53
N ASN A 23 -25.04 3.45 -12.69
CA ASN A 23 -25.72 2.54 -11.79
C ASN A 23 -24.80 1.91 -10.75
N ALA A 24 -23.55 2.39 -10.62
CA ALA A 24 -22.62 1.89 -9.63
C ALA A 24 -23.11 2.21 -8.21
N ARG A 25 -23.01 1.22 -7.33
CA ARG A 25 -23.32 1.36 -5.90
C ARG A 25 -22.06 1.57 -5.10
N PHE A 26 -22.17 2.08 -3.87
CA PHE A 26 -21.01 2.34 -3.01
C PHE A 26 -20.12 1.10 -2.81
N GLU A 27 -20.72 -0.07 -2.63
CA GLU A 27 -20.06 -1.37 -2.49
C GLU A 27 -19.28 -1.83 -3.75
N ASP A 28 -19.64 -1.30 -4.92
CA ASP A 28 -18.95 -1.60 -6.17
C ASP A 28 -17.58 -0.91 -6.24
N TYR A 29 -17.30 0.04 -5.36
CA TYR A 29 -16.00 0.70 -5.30
C TYR A 29 -15.12 0.05 -4.24
N TYR A 30 -13.83 -0.03 -4.51
CA TYR A 30 -12.84 -0.38 -3.49
C TYR A 30 -12.83 0.65 -2.36
N THR A 31 -12.67 0.16 -1.14
CA THR A 31 -12.43 1.02 0.02
C THR A 31 -11.01 1.56 -0.03
N THR A 32 -10.71 2.63 0.71
CA THR A 32 -9.33 3.12 0.83
C THR A 32 -8.40 2.05 1.38
N ALA A 33 -8.86 1.22 2.32
CA ALA A 33 -8.07 0.12 2.87
C ALA A 33 -7.73 -0.93 1.81
N ASP A 34 -8.70 -1.31 0.97
CA ASP A 34 -8.45 -2.23 -0.16
C ASP A 34 -7.41 -1.65 -1.13
N LEU A 35 -7.52 -0.36 -1.46
CA LEU A 35 -6.59 0.30 -2.38
C LEU A 35 -5.16 0.40 -1.80
N LEU A 36 -5.03 0.65 -0.49
CA LEU A 36 -3.75 0.65 0.20
C LEU A 36 -3.13 -0.76 0.23
N LYS A 37 -3.96 -1.78 0.40
CA LYS A 37 -3.54 -3.18 0.33
C LYS A 37 -3.00 -3.54 -1.05
N GLU A 38 -3.71 -3.18 -2.12
CA GLU A 38 -3.24 -3.39 -3.49
C GLU A 38 -1.92 -2.65 -3.78
N LEU A 39 -1.78 -1.42 -3.28
CA LEU A 39 -0.55 -0.65 -3.41
C LEU A 39 0.63 -1.30 -2.67
N ALA A 40 0.44 -1.64 -1.40
CA ALA A 40 1.48 -2.22 -0.56
C ALA A 40 1.94 -3.57 -1.10
N SER A 41 0.99 -4.44 -1.49
CA SER A 41 1.29 -5.76 -2.03
C SER A 41 2.02 -5.68 -3.38
N THR A 42 1.55 -4.83 -4.28
CA THR A 42 2.13 -4.64 -5.63
C THR A 42 3.58 -4.15 -5.53
N VAL A 43 3.83 -3.12 -4.74
CA VAL A 43 5.17 -2.50 -4.61
C VAL A 43 6.13 -3.42 -3.88
N SER A 44 5.68 -4.12 -2.84
CA SER A 44 6.48 -5.14 -2.14
C SER A 44 6.88 -6.29 -3.06
N CYS A 45 6.02 -6.63 -4.03
CA CYS A 45 6.30 -7.60 -5.08
C CYS A 45 7.05 -7.01 -6.31
N GLY A 46 7.51 -5.75 -6.22
CA GLY A 46 8.37 -5.11 -7.21
C GLY A 46 7.67 -4.52 -8.42
N GLY A 47 6.35 -4.50 -8.40
CA GLY A 47 5.51 -3.92 -9.44
C GLY A 47 5.20 -2.44 -9.21
N ASN A 48 4.70 -1.81 -10.26
CA ASN A 48 4.06 -0.49 -10.17
C ASN A 48 2.54 -0.66 -10.13
N LEU A 49 1.83 0.25 -9.47
CA LEU A 49 0.37 0.27 -9.46
C LEU A 49 -0.14 1.37 -10.39
N LEU A 50 -0.90 1.00 -11.42
CA LEU A 50 -1.64 1.91 -12.27
C LEU A 50 -3.12 1.85 -11.85
N MET A 51 -3.60 2.94 -11.24
CA MET A 51 -4.97 3.02 -10.75
C MET A 51 -5.83 3.90 -11.65
N ASN A 52 -6.81 3.27 -12.31
CA ASN A 52 -7.72 3.93 -13.22
C ASN A 52 -8.92 4.57 -12.51
N VAL A 53 -9.34 5.72 -13.02
CA VAL A 53 -10.60 6.39 -12.71
C VAL A 53 -11.36 6.66 -13.99
N GLY A 54 -12.69 6.46 -13.97
CA GLY A 54 -13.57 6.77 -15.10
C GLY A 54 -14.28 8.10 -14.89
N PRO A 55 -13.90 9.18 -15.60
CA PRO A 55 -14.65 10.44 -15.58
C PRO A 55 -16.05 10.25 -16.20
N THR A 56 -16.97 11.13 -15.82
CA THR A 56 -18.27 11.25 -16.48
C THR A 56 -18.11 11.75 -17.91
N LYS A 57 -19.18 11.64 -18.71
CA LYS A 57 -19.21 12.18 -20.09
C LYS A 57 -18.88 13.68 -20.18
N ASP A 58 -19.09 14.42 -19.09
CA ASP A 58 -18.85 15.86 -19.00
C ASP A 58 -17.42 16.16 -18.48
N GLY A 59 -16.55 15.14 -18.40
CA GLY A 59 -15.16 15.25 -17.97
C GLY A 59 -14.95 15.33 -16.45
N ILE A 60 -16.01 15.21 -15.66
CA ILE A 60 -15.95 15.33 -14.20
C ILE A 60 -15.58 13.99 -13.57
N ILE A 61 -14.58 13.95 -12.68
CA ILE A 61 -14.29 12.78 -11.85
C ILE A 61 -15.35 12.69 -10.74
N PRO A 62 -16.10 11.57 -10.62
CA PRO A 62 -17.10 11.41 -9.56
C PRO A 62 -16.54 11.64 -8.15
N PRO A 63 -17.30 12.27 -7.22
CA PRO A 63 -16.81 12.60 -5.88
C PRO A 63 -16.24 11.42 -5.09
N ILE A 64 -16.82 10.23 -5.23
CA ILE A 64 -16.32 9.02 -4.56
C ILE A 64 -14.91 8.64 -5.03
N LEU A 65 -14.61 8.77 -6.33
CA LEU A 65 -13.26 8.50 -6.85
C LEU A 65 -12.27 9.56 -6.38
N GLN A 66 -12.69 10.83 -6.33
CA GLN A 66 -11.86 11.90 -5.78
C GLN A 66 -11.53 11.66 -4.31
N ASP A 67 -12.49 11.21 -3.51
CA ASP A 67 -12.28 10.89 -2.10
C ASP A 67 -11.23 9.79 -1.93
N ARG A 68 -11.33 8.69 -2.69
CA ARG A 68 -10.33 7.61 -2.67
C ARG A 68 -8.94 8.10 -3.07
N LEU A 69 -8.82 8.87 -4.14
CA LEU A 69 -7.54 9.44 -4.59
C LEU A 69 -6.94 10.38 -3.54
N LYS A 70 -7.76 11.26 -2.93
CA LYS A 70 -7.30 12.16 -1.86
C LYS A 70 -6.89 11.40 -0.60
N ALA A 71 -7.60 10.34 -0.25
CA ALA A 71 -7.26 9.51 0.89
C ALA A 71 -5.92 8.80 0.69
N LEU A 72 -5.68 8.22 -0.48
CA LEU A 72 -4.37 7.67 -0.86
C LEU A 72 -3.28 8.74 -0.84
N GLY A 73 -3.55 9.92 -1.42
CA GLY A 73 -2.59 11.03 -1.42
C GLY A 73 -2.20 11.50 -0.02
N ARG A 74 -3.15 11.58 0.92
CA ARG A 74 -2.87 11.90 2.33
C ARG A 74 -1.98 10.84 2.98
N TRP A 75 -2.25 9.56 2.73
CA TRP A 75 -1.44 8.46 3.26
C TRP A 75 -0.02 8.47 2.66
N LEU A 76 0.11 8.65 1.36
CA LEU A 76 1.39 8.74 0.63
C LEU A 76 2.21 9.96 1.03
N LYS A 77 1.58 11.05 1.49
CA LYS A 77 2.31 12.22 2.00
C LYS A 77 3.16 11.89 3.23
N ILE A 78 2.71 10.94 4.05
CA ILE A 78 3.41 10.50 5.27
C ILE A 78 4.29 9.29 4.97
N ASN A 79 3.74 8.29 4.27
CA ASN A 79 4.36 6.97 4.10
C ASN A 79 5.03 6.78 2.73
N GLY A 80 5.14 7.85 1.94
CA GLY A 80 5.58 7.78 0.54
C GLY A 80 7.01 7.25 0.36
N GLU A 81 7.89 7.44 1.34
CA GLU A 81 9.26 6.92 1.27
C GLU A 81 9.35 5.38 1.31
N ALA A 82 8.34 4.72 1.89
CA ALA A 82 8.21 3.27 1.85
C ALA A 82 7.74 2.75 0.47
N ILE A 83 7.23 3.63 -0.39
CA ILE A 83 6.62 3.28 -1.68
C ILE A 83 7.49 3.75 -2.84
N TYR A 84 7.83 5.04 -2.89
CA TYR A 84 8.53 5.63 -4.01
C TYR A 84 9.99 5.16 -4.05
N LYS A 85 10.45 4.68 -5.22
CA LYS A 85 11.81 4.17 -5.47
C LYS A 85 12.22 2.96 -4.61
N SER A 86 11.29 2.39 -3.84
CA SER A 86 11.58 1.24 -3.00
C SER A 86 11.87 0.00 -3.85
N LYS A 87 12.48 -1.00 -3.22
CA LYS A 87 12.85 -2.28 -3.82
C LYS A 87 12.16 -3.42 -3.05
N PRO A 88 11.84 -4.53 -3.73
CA PRO A 88 11.41 -5.74 -3.03
C PRO A 88 12.47 -6.20 -2.04
N TRP A 89 12.03 -6.57 -0.84
CA TRP A 89 12.88 -7.32 0.09
C TRP A 89 12.86 -8.81 -0.25
N THR A 90 13.63 -9.64 0.46
CA THR A 90 13.66 -11.11 0.29
C THR A 90 12.33 -11.74 0.65
N THR A 91 11.68 -11.24 1.70
CA THR A 91 10.34 -11.64 2.15
C THR A 91 9.37 -10.50 1.89
N GLN A 92 8.25 -10.75 1.22
CA GLN A 92 7.31 -9.68 0.83
C GLN A 92 6.19 -9.47 1.84
N ASN A 93 5.73 -10.53 2.51
CA ASN A 93 4.58 -10.51 3.41
C ASN A 93 4.91 -11.25 4.72
N ASP A 94 4.47 -10.70 5.84
CA ASP A 94 4.45 -11.30 7.16
C ASP A 94 3.01 -11.44 7.66
N THR A 95 2.65 -12.65 8.08
CA THR A 95 1.31 -12.98 8.54
C THR A 95 1.18 -13.17 10.04
N ILE A 96 2.27 -13.04 10.81
CA ILE A 96 2.24 -13.31 12.27
C ILE A 96 1.35 -12.30 13.01
N THR A 97 1.35 -11.05 12.57
CA THR A 97 0.53 -9.98 13.15
C THR A 97 -0.34 -9.33 12.08
N GLY A 98 -1.11 -10.14 11.36
CA GLY A 98 -2.04 -9.66 10.34
C GLY A 98 -1.44 -9.61 8.94
N ASP A 99 -1.59 -8.49 8.22
CA ASP A 99 -1.18 -8.37 6.82
C ASP A 99 -0.13 -7.25 6.71
N THR A 100 1.13 -7.61 6.98
CA THR A 100 2.27 -6.69 6.95
C THR A 100 3.11 -6.94 5.71
N TRP A 101 3.36 -5.90 4.93
CA TRP A 101 4.12 -5.97 3.69
C TRP A 101 5.47 -5.28 3.82
N TYR A 102 6.49 -5.77 3.13
CA TYR A 102 7.84 -5.23 3.24
C TYR A 102 8.37 -4.60 1.96
N THR A 103 9.00 -3.44 2.11
CA THR A 103 9.79 -2.80 1.08
C THR A 103 11.14 -2.36 1.63
N LEU A 104 12.16 -2.32 0.78
CA LEU A 104 13.46 -1.74 1.09
C LEU A 104 13.57 -0.35 0.49
N SER A 105 14.24 0.56 1.19
CA SER A 105 14.67 1.83 0.62
C SER A 105 15.56 1.62 -0.62
N ALA A 106 15.67 2.65 -1.45
CA ALA A 106 16.41 2.57 -2.72
C ALA A 106 17.89 2.18 -2.53
N ASP A 107 18.50 2.63 -1.43
CA ASP A 107 19.87 2.34 -0.99
C ASP A 107 19.99 1.06 -0.13
N ARG A 108 18.85 0.40 0.17
CA ARG A 108 18.74 -0.85 0.94
C ARG A 108 19.22 -0.76 2.39
N THR A 109 19.16 0.43 2.99
CA THR A 109 19.56 0.68 4.38
C THR A 109 18.37 0.63 5.35
N ILE A 110 17.16 0.96 4.87
CA ILE A 110 15.93 0.99 5.66
C ILE A 110 14.99 -0.10 5.14
N LEU A 111 14.50 -0.93 6.05
CA LEU A 111 13.42 -1.86 5.80
C LEU A 111 12.13 -1.26 6.35
N TYR A 112 11.14 -1.07 5.47
CA TYR A 112 9.82 -0.60 5.84
C TYR A 112 8.88 -1.78 6.04
N ALA A 113 8.18 -1.80 7.17
CA ALA A 113 7.07 -2.69 7.44
C ALA A 113 5.75 -1.91 7.29
N ILE A 114 5.00 -2.22 6.24
CA ILE A 114 3.72 -1.59 5.92
C ILE A 114 2.61 -2.43 6.51
N MET A 115 2.19 -2.05 7.72
CA MET A 115 1.11 -2.69 8.44
C MET A 115 -0.24 -2.14 7.98
N LEU A 116 -1.10 -3.00 7.43
CA LEU A 116 -2.42 -2.60 6.90
C LEU A 116 -3.53 -2.63 7.97
N THR A 117 -3.32 -3.36 9.07
CA THR A 117 -4.25 -3.48 10.18
C THR A 117 -3.51 -3.28 11.49
N TRP A 118 -4.05 -2.44 12.37
CA TRP A 118 -3.46 -2.24 13.69
C TRP A 118 -3.66 -3.47 14.60
N PRO A 119 -2.64 -3.93 15.35
CA PRO A 119 -2.76 -5.09 16.23
C PRO A 119 -3.61 -4.80 17.46
N ASP A 120 -4.47 -5.74 17.83
CA ASP A 120 -5.42 -5.60 18.95
C ASP A 120 -4.71 -5.40 20.31
N ASP A 121 -3.57 -6.06 20.51
CA ASP A 121 -2.75 -5.97 21.72
C ASP A 121 -1.68 -4.86 21.66
N ASN A 122 -1.69 -4.04 20.59
CA ASN A 122 -0.66 -3.05 20.28
C ASN A 122 0.76 -3.62 20.11
N VAL A 123 0.90 -4.93 19.87
CA VAL A 123 2.20 -5.59 19.67
C VAL A 123 2.34 -6.04 18.22
N LEU A 124 3.28 -5.42 17.49
CA LEU A 124 3.67 -5.87 16.15
C LEU A 124 4.80 -6.89 16.22
N LYS A 125 4.51 -8.15 15.91
CA LYS A 125 5.52 -9.22 15.79
C LYS A 125 5.92 -9.37 14.32
N LEU A 126 7.22 -9.30 14.05
CA LEU A 126 7.83 -9.41 12.73
C LEU A 126 8.68 -10.69 12.69
N GLY A 127 8.20 -11.75 12.05
CA GLY A 127 8.91 -13.04 11.97
C GLY A 127 9.91 -13.13 10.83
N ALA A 128 9.83 -12.22 9.86
CA ALA A 128 10.77 -12.19 8.75
C ALA A 128 12.15 -11.62 9.15
N LEU A 129 12.26 -10.91 10.28
CA LEU A 129 13.51 -10.26 10.70
C LEU A 129 14.55 -11.26 11.22
N PRO A 130 15.79 -11.23 10.71
CA PRO A 130 16.90 -12.01 11.29
C PRO A 130 17.15 -11.67 12.76
N LEU A 131 17.32 -12.68 13.62
CA LEU A 131 17.45 -12.53 15.08
C LEU A 131 18.76 -11.88 15.56
N ASN A 132 19.82 -11.87 14.73
CA ASN A 132 21.18 -11.50 15.15
C ASN A 132 21.58 -10.06 14.78
N ASN A 133 20.62 -9.17 14.54
CA ASN A 133 20.87 -7.78 14.15
C ASN A 133 20.33 -6.81 15.21
N ASN A 134 21.02 -5.69 15.40
CA ASN A 134 20.50 -4.56 16.17
C ASN A 134 19.61 -3.72 15.26
N TYR A 135 18.31 -3.69 15.54
CA TYR A 135 17.34 -2.87 14.83
C TYR A 135 16.97 -1.64 15.65
N GLN A 136 16.79 -0.51 14.97
CA GLN A 136 16.11 0.65 15.52
C GLN A 136 14.75 0.76 14.83
N PHE A 137 13.69 0.84 15.62
CA PHE A 137 12.33 0.95 15.10
C PHE A 137 11.85 2.40 15.20
N SER A 138 11.12 2.85 14.19
CA SER A 138 10.42 4.13 14.17
C SER A 138 9.14 3.99 13.34
N ILE A 139 8.16 4.86 13.59
CA ILE A 139 6.92 4.93 12.80
C ILE A 139 6.95 6.23 12.00
N LEU A 140 6.69 6.12 10.69
CA LEU A 140 6.63 7.30 9.83
C LEU A 140 5.52 8.25 10.26
N GLY A 141 5.86 9.53 10.39
CA GLY A 141 4.93 10.57 10.87
C GLY A 141 4.70 10.57 12.39
N TYR A 142 5.39 9.72 13.16
CA TYR A 142 5.33 9.71 14.61
C TYR A 142 6.70 10.06 15.21
N SER A 143 6.73 11.05 16.10
CA SER A 143 7.96 11.55 16.73
C SER A 143 8.23 10.99 18.14
N GLY A 144 7.35 10.12 18.64
CA GLY A 144 7.53 9.50 19.95
C GLY A 144 8.40 8.24 19.90
N GLU A 145 8.82 7.78 21.07
CA GLU A 145 9.56 6.52 21.20
C GLU A 145 8.61 5.31 21.12
N LEU A 146 9.08 4.26 20.45
CA LEU A 146 8.43 2.95 20.47
C LEU A 146 8.97 2.17 21.68
N LYS A 147 8.07 1.44 22.34
CA LYS A 147 8.38 0.58 23.49
C LYS A 147 8.51 -0.87 23.07
#